data_AF-A0A454WC86-F1
#
_entry.id   AF-A0A454WC86-F1
#
_cell.length_a   1.000
_cell.length_b   1.000
_cell.length_c   1.000
_cell.angle_alpha   90.00
_cell.angle_beta   90.00
_cell.angle_gamma   90.00
#
_symmetry.space_group_name_H-M   'P 1'
#
loop_
_entity.id
_entity.type
_entity.pdbx_description
1 polymer ?
#
loop_
_entity_poly.entity_id
_entity_poly.type
_entity_poly.pdbx_seq_one_letter_code
_entity_poly.pdbx_strand_id
1 'polypeptide(L)'
;MTTTDTAEAPPPEPLQEHFDATIAHDRRIEPRDWMPDGYRKTLIRQIAQHAHSEIIGMQPEGEWITRAPSLRRKAILFAKVQDEAGHGLYLYSAAETLGADRADLTERLIEGRQKYSSIFNYPTLSFADVGVIGWFVDGAAICNQVPLCRSSYGPYARAMVRICKEESFHQRQGYELLMTMMRGTEAQRAMVQDAVDRWWWPSLMMFGPPDDASPNSARSMAWKIKRHSNDELRQRFVDMTVPQAEKLGVTLPDPELRWNEERGHHDFGTPDWEELTRVIKGDGPCNAQRIQRRRSAHEEGAWVREAATAHAAKQAARAAKGAAA
;
A
#
# COMPACT_ATOMS: atom_id res chain seq x y z
N MET A 1 9.91 19.18 33.96
CA MET A 1 11.00 18.19 33.81
C MET A 1 11.31 18.10 32.34
N THR A 2 12.45 18.68 31.96
CA THR A 2 13.03 18.70 30.62
C THR A 2 13.41 17.28 30.21
N THR A 3 12.86 16.79 29.11
CA THR A 3 13.27 15.55 28.45
C THR A 3 14.62 15.78 27.80
N THR A 4 15.68 15.29 28.45
CA THR A 4 16.99 15.12 27.82
C THR A 4 16.86 14.16 26.65
N ASP A 5 16.98 14.72 25.45
CA ASP A 5 17.22 13.99 24.22
C ASP A 5 18.58 13.31 24.35
N THR A 6 18.58 12.03 24.73
CA THR A 6 19.81 11.23 24.77
C THR A 6 20.22 10.96 23.34
N ALA A 7 21.16 11.78 22.85
CA ALA A 7 21.87 11.51 21.60
C ALA A 7 22.47 10.09 21.68
N GLU A 8 21.96 9.21 20.81
CA GLU A 8 22.38 7.82 20.64
C GLU A 8 23.88 7.80 20.36
N ALA A 9 24.66 7.04 21.15
CA ALA A 9 26.11 6.96 20.96
C ALA A 9 26.42 6.49 19.52
N PRO A 10 27.45 7.05 18.85
CA PRO A 10 27.78 6.65 17.49
C PRO A 10 28.07 5.14 17.45
N PRO A 11 27.61 4.43 16.42
CA PRO A 11 27.82 3.00 16.34
C PRO A 11 29.32 2.68 16.25
N PRO A 12 29.74 1.47 16.66
CA PRO A 12 31.10 1.01 16.41
C PRO A 12 31.40 1.14 14.92
N GLU A 13 32.44 1.91 14.58
CA GLU A 13 32.88 2.22 13.20
C GLU A 13 32.90 0.97 12.27
N PRO A 14 33.34 -0.22 12.72
CA PRO A 14 33.33 -1.43 11.86
C PRO A 14 31.93 -1.91 11.44
N LEU A 15 30.88 -1.67 12.24
CA LEU A 15 29.52 -2.10 11.92
C LEU A 15 28.88 -1.19 10.87
N GLN A 16 29.13 0.11 10.96
CA GLN A 16 28.67 1.10 9.98
C GLN A 16 29.31 0.83 8.61
N GLU A 17 30.63 0.64 8.57
CA GLU A 17 31.36 0.31 7.33
C GLU A 17 30.84 -0.99 6.70
N HIS A 18 30.57 -2.02 7.51
CA HIS A 18 30.02 -3.29 7.02
C HIS A 18 28.63 -3.11 6.40
N PHE A 19 27.76 -2.32 7.06
CA PHE A 19 26.44 -1.99 6.53
C PHE A 19 26.56 -1.24 5.20
N ASP A 20 27.38 -0.18 5.14
CA ASP A 20 27.56 0.63 3.93
C ASP A 20 28.13 -0.20 2.78
N ALA A 21 29.11 -1.07 3.05
CA ALA A 21 29.64 -2.02 2.08
C ALA A 21 28.56 -3.00 1.60
N THR A 22 27.70 -3.50 2.48
CA THR A 22 26.60 -4.40 2.13
C THR A 22 25.61 -3.73 1.17
N ILE A 23 25.20 -2.50 1.48
CA ILE A 23 24.33 -1.69 0.61
C ILE A 23 25.02 -1.40 -0.74
N ALA A 24 26.29 -1.00 -0.73
CA ALA A 24 27.05 -0.68 -1.94
C ALA A 24 27.11 -1.87 -2.90
N HIS A 25 27.29 -3.09 -2.40
CA HIS A 25 27.33 -4.33 -3.18
C HIS A 25 25.95 -4.91 -3.54
N ASP A 26 24.85 -4.17 -3.32
CA ASP A 26 23.47 -4.62 -3.58
C ASP A 26 23.12 -5.93 -2.84
N ARG A 27 23.74 -6.15 -1.68
CA ARG A 27 23.42 -7.26 -0.78
C ARG A 27 22.28 -6.85 0.14
N ARG A 28 21.56 -7.87 0.63
CA ARG A 28 20.40 -7.67 1.50
C ARG A 28 20.82 -7.69 2.96
N ILE A 29 20.23 -6.79 3.73
CA ILE A 29 20.22 -6.78 5.19
C ILE A 29 19.14 -7.75 5.66
N GLU A 30 19.49 -8.62 6.60
CA GLU A 30 18.62 -9.62 7.23
C GLU A 30 18.35 -9.28 8.71
N PRO A 31 17.34 -9.90 9.37
CA PRO A 31 16.91 -9.51 10.72
C PRO A 31 17.98 -9.55 11.81
N ARG A 32 19.00 -10.41 11.67
CA ARG A 32 20.10 -10.58 12.63
C ARG A 32 21.28 -9.65 12.36
N ASP A 33 21.30 -8.99 11.21
CA ASP A 33 22.40 -8.09 10.86
C ASP A 33 22.27 -6.80 11.66
N TRP A 34 23.42 -6.22 11.99
CA TRP A 34 23.43 -4.86 12.49
C TRP A 34 22.95 -3.90 11.39
N MET A 35 22.17 -2.89 11.76
CA MET A 35 21.69 -1.85 10.87
C MET A 35 21.51 -0.53 11.63
N PRO A 36 21.68 0.64 11.00
CA PRO A 36 21.46 1.92 11.65
C PRO A 36 20.04 2.06 12.19
N ASP A 37 19.86 2.68 13.35
CA ASP A 37 18.52 2.85 13.95
C ASP A 37 17.59 3.70 13.07
N GLY A 38 18.15 4.68 12.35
CA GLY A 38 17.41 5.43 11.34
C GLY A 38 16.91 4.54 10.19
N TYR A 39 17.69 3.54 9.76
CA TYR A 39 17.30 2.58 8.73
C TYR A 39 16.17 1.68 9.22
N ARG A 40 16.32 1.13 10.44
CA ARG A 40 15.29 0.32 11.12
C ARG A 40 13.98 1.09 11.28
N LYS A 41 14.02 2.30 11.86
CA LYS A 41 12.85 3.16 12.08
C LYS A 41 12.16 3.54 10.75
N THR A 42 12.93 3.83 9.71
CA THR A 42 12.40 4.14 8.37
C THR A 42 11.68 2.95 7.75
N LEU A 43 12.25 1.75 7.84
CA LEU A 43 11.62 0.52 7.35
C LEU A 43 10.38 0.15 8.15
N ILE A 44 10.42 0.20 9.49
CA ILE A 44 9.22 -0.04 10.31
C ILE A 44 8.10 0.90 9.88
N ARG A 45 8.40 2.20 9.73
CA ARG A 45 7.41 3.18 9.25
C ARG A 45 6.86 2.78 7.88
N GLN A 46 7.71 2.51 6.90
CA GLN A 46 7.28 2.24 5.53
C GLN A 46 6.52 0.93 5.40
N ILE A 47 7.04 -0.16 5.97
CA ILE A 47 6.42 -1.50 5.90
C ILE A 47 5.10 -1.51 6.68
N ALA A 48 5.02 -0.86 7.85
CA ALA A 48 3.77 -0.75 8.60
C ALA A 48 2.73 0.06 7.84
N GLN A 49 3.10 1.21 7.26
CA GLN A 49 2.18 2.01 6.44
C GLN A 49 1.70 1.23 5.19
N HIS A 50 2.56 0.40 4.62
CA HIS A 50 2.18 -0.52 3.54
C HIS A 50 1.18 -1.57 4.05
N ALA A 51 1.44 -2.22 5.19
CA ALA A 51 0.50 -3.17 5.80
C ALA A 51 -0.85 -2.52 6.13
N HIS A 52 -0.84 -1.29 6.65
CA HIS A 52 -2.04 -0.50 6.92
C HIS A 52 -2.83 -0.22 5.64
N SER A 53 -2.12 0.01 4.53
CA SER A 53 -2.71 0.25 3.21
C SER A 53 -3.51 -0.97 2.76
N GLU A 54 -2.97 -2.19 2.89
CA GLU A 54 -3.72 -3.42 2.60
C GLU A 54 -5.01 -3.52 3.44
N ILE A 55 -4.91 -3.32 4.76
CA ILE A 55 -6.05 -3.47 5.67
C ILE A 55 -7.14 -2.43 5.42
N ILE A 56 -6.76 -1.18 5.13
CA ILE A 56 -7.75 -0.12 4.83
C ILE A 56 -8.29 -0.27 3.40
N GLY A 57 -7.47 -0.77 2.46
CA GLY A 57 -7.85 -1.00 1.06
C GLY A 57 -9.00 -1.99 0.86
N MET A 58 -9.11 -2.97 1.76
CA MET A 58 -10.25 -3.90 1.80
C MET A 58 -11.61 -3.20 1.94
N GLN A 59 -11.66 -1.97 2.50
CA GLN A 59 -12.91 -1.29 2.81
C GLN A 59 -13.67 -0.77 1.57
N PRO A 60 -13.08 0.10 0.71
CA PRO A 60 -13.77 0.61 -0.48
C PRO A 60 -14.23 -0.48 -1.43
N GLU A 61 -13.46 -1.55 -1.60
CA GLU A 61 -13.86 -2.71 -2.43
C GLU A 61 -14.86 -3.61 -1.70
N GLY A 62 -14.68 -3.81 -0.40
CA GLY A 62 -15.59 -4.56 0.45
C GLY A 62 -17.03 -4.02 0.45
N GLU A 63 -17.21 -2.71 0.24
CA GLU A 63 -18.53 -2.08 0.07
C GLU A 63 -19.32 -2.65 -1.12
N TRP A 64 -18.64 -3.19 -2.14
CA TRP A 64 -19.28 -3.70 -3.36
C TRP A 64 -19.41 -5.23 -3.40
N ILE A 65 -18.83 -5.97 -2.45
CA ILE A 65 -18.93 -7.45 -2.40
C ILE A 65 -20.40 -7.92 -2.43
N THR A 66 -21.29 -7.29 -1.67
CA THR A 66 -22.71 -7.70 -1.63
C THR A 66 -23.49 -7.25 -2.87
N ARG A 67 -23.01 -6.22 -3.57
CA ARG A 67 -23.68 -5.52 -4.68
C ARG A 67 -23.11 -5.84 -6.07
N ALA A 68 -22.09 -6.69 -6.15
CA ALA A 68 -21.47 -7.06 -7.42
C ALA A 68 -22.51 -7.63 -8.41
N PRO A 69 -22.48 -7.20 -9.69
CA PRO A 69 -23.56 -7.43 -10.67
C PRO A 69 -23.61 -8.86 -11.23
N SER A 70 -22.64 -9.70 -10.89
CA SER A 70 -22.65 -11.13 -11.25
C SER A 70 -21.87 -11.96 -10.23
N LEU A 71 -22.19 -13.25 -10.15
CA LEU A 71 -21.46 -14.18 -9.27
C LEU A 71 -19.99 -14.31 -9.65
N ARG A 72 -19.65 -14.26 -10.96
CA ARG A 72 -18.26 -14.26 -11.44
C ARG A 72 -17.49 -13.06 -10.87
N ARG A 73 -18.03 -11.84 -11.03
CA ARG A 73 -17.36 -10.62 -10.55
C ARG A 73 -17.33 -10.57 -9.02
N LYS A 74 -18.38 -11.09 -8.35
CA LYS A 74 -18.41 -11.24 -6.89
C LYS A 74 -17.31 -12.17 -6.37
N ALA A 75 -17.13 -13.33 -7.00
CA ALA A 75 -16.10 -14.30 -6.60
C ALA A 75 -14.68 -13.74 -6.80
N ILE A 76 -14.43 -13.06 -7.92
CA ILE A 76 -13.14 -12.39 -8.18
C ILE A 76 -12.87 -11.31 -7.12
N LEU A 77 -13.85 -10.45 -6.82
CA LEU A 77 -13.70 -9.39 -5.82
C LEU A 77 -13.45 -9.96 -4.42
N PHE A 78 -14.14 -11.06 -4.07
CA PHE A 78 -13.93 -11.74 -2.79
C PHE A 78 -12.50 -12.32 -2.69
N ALA A 79 -12.02 -12.95 -3.77
CA ALA A 79 -10.65 -13.47 -3.83
C ALA A 79 -9.60 -12.36 -3.70
N LYS A 80 -9.80 -11.22 -4.39
CA LYS A 80 -8.92 -10.05 -4.27
C LYS A 80 -8.85 -9.52 -2.83
N VAL A 81 -9.99 -9.22 -2.22
CA VAL A 81 -10.05 -8.69 -0.85
C VAL A 81 -9.52 -9.70 0.18
N GLN A 82 -9.65 -11.00 -0.08
CA GLN A 82 -9.02 -12.03 0.72
C GLN A 82 -7.49 -11.98 0.63
N ASP A 83 -6.94 -11.83 -0.58
CA ASP A 83 -5.50 -11.76 -0.79
C ASP A 83 -4.91 -10.48 -0.17
N GLU A 84 -5.60 -9.33 -0.23
CA GLU A 84 -5.20 -8.10 0.48
C GLU A 84 -5.04 -8.33 1.99
N ALA A 85 -5.97 -9.08 2.61
CA ALA A 85 -5.82 -9.46 4.02
C ALA A 85 -4.55 -10.30 4.24
N GLY A 86 -4.23 -11.22 3.32
CA GLY A 86 -3.01 -12.01 3.31
C GLY A 86 -1.74 -11.16 3.13
N HIS A 87 -1.76 -10.18 2.23
CA HIS A 87 -0.66 -9.26 1.99
C HIS A 87 -0.36 -8.42 3.24
N GLY A 88 -1.42 -7.92 3.88
CA GLY A 88 -1.30 -7.21 5.16
C GLY A 88 -0.60 -8.08 6.22
N LEU A 89 -0.93 -9.37 6.30
CA LEU A 89 -0.25 -10.31 7.19
C LEU A 89 1.23 -10.48 6.84
N TYR A 90 1.59 -10.68 5.56
CA TYR A 90 2.98 -10.79 5.14
C TYR A 90 3.80 -9.55 5.51
N LEU A 91 3.22 -8.36 5.32
CA LEU A 91 3.86 -7.08 5.61
C LEU A 91 4.03 -6.85 7.11
N TYR A 92 3.02 -7.15 7.93
CA TYR A 92 3.17 -7.10 9.38
C TYR A 92 4.28 -8.06 9.85
N SER A 93 4.31 -9.30 9.33
CA SER A 93 5.39 -10.24 9.66
C SER A 93 6.76 -9.71 9.25
N ALA A 94 6.89 -9.04 8.09
CA ALA A 94 8.14 -8.39 7.70
C ALA A 94 8.53 -7.25 8.65
N ALA A 95 7.56 -6.44 9.11
CA ALA A 95 7.81 -5.38 10.09
C ALA A 95 8.23 -5.93 11.47
N GLU A 96 7.63 -7.04 11.92
CA GLU A 96 7.96 -7.68 13.20
C GLU A 96 9.41 -8.20 13.22
N THR A 97 9.98 -8.57 12.07
CA THR A 97 11.41 -8.93 11.99
C THR A 97 12.38 -7.78 12.31
N LEU A 98 11.89 -6.54 12.33
CA LEU A 98 12.66 -5.36 12.76
C LEU A 98 12.48 -5.05 14.26
N GLY A 99 11.67 -5.82 14.97
CA GLY A 99 11.34 -5.63 16.39
C GLY A 99 10.08 -4.80 16.64
N ALA A 100 9.28 -4.51 15.61
CA ALA A 100 7.97 -3.88 15.80
C ALA A 100 6.96 -4.88 16.36
N ASP A 101 5.96 -4.40 17.11
CA ASP A 101 4.83 -5.20 17.56
C ASP A 101 3.59 -4.88 16.72
N ARG A 102 2.94 -5.89 16.14
CA ARG A 102 1.77 -5.68 15.28
C ARG A 102 0.58 -5.06 16.01
N ALA A 103 0.40 -5.32 17.30
CA ALA A 103 -0.71 -4.74 18.05
C ALA A 103 -0.47 -3.22 18.26
N ASP A 104 0.74 -2.80 18.63
CA ASP A 104 1.15 -1.39 18.68
C ASP A 104 1.01 -0.70 17.32
N LEU A 105 1.42 -1.35 16.23
CA LEU A 105 1.23 -0.80 14.88
C LEU A 105 -0.26 -0.63 14.53
N THR A 106 -1.12 -1.56 14.94
CA THR A 106 -2.57 -1.48 14.74
C THR A 106 -3.18 -0.31 15.52
N GLU A 107 -2.75 -0.12 16.76
CA GLU A 107 -3.18 1.00 17.60
C GLU A 107 -2.74 2.35 16.99
N ARG A 108 -1.48 2.46 16.54
CA ARG A 108 -0.97 3.64 15.83
C ARG A 108 -1.77 3.99 14.58
N LEU A 109 -2.24 2.99 13.83
CA LEU A 109 -3.14 3.21 12.69
C LEU A 109 -4.48 3.81 13.16
N ILE A 110 -5.12 3.17 14.15
CA ILE A 110 -6.44 3.57 14.67
C ILE A 110 -6.42 4.98 15.27
N GLU A 111 -5.32 5.35 15.93
CA GLU A 111 -5.09 6.67 16.52
C GLU A 111 -4.59 7.72 15.53
N GLY A 112 -4.36 7.36 14.26
CA GLY A 112 -3.84 8.28 13.24
C GLY A 112 -2.37 8.66 13.42
N ARG A 113 -1.62 7.97 14.29
CA ARG A 113 -0.16 8.14 14.46
C ARG A 113 0.64 7.52 13.33
N GLN A 114 0.06 6.61 12.55
CA GLN A 114 0.62 6.08 11.32
C GLN A 114 -0.39 6.15 10.18
N LYS A 115 0.13 6.39 8.97
CA LYS A 115 -0.64 6.58 7.74
C LYS A 115 -0.94 5.24 7.05
N TYR A 116 -1.80 5.32 6.06
CA TYR A 116 -2.02 4.34 5.00
C TYR A 116 -2.05 5.10 3.66
N SER A 117 -2.10 4.39 2.53
CA SER A 117 -2.10 4.99 1.20
C SER A 117 -3.26 5.98 1.05
N SER A 118 -2.97 7.16 0.47
CA SER A 118 -3.94 8.25 0.30
C SER A 118 -5.18 7.81 -0.47
N ILE A 119 -5.00 6.89 -1.44
CA ILE A 119 -6.01 6.43 -2.38
C ILE A 119 -7.24 5.80 -1.73
N PHE A 120 -7.12 5.20 -0.55
CA PHE A 120 -8.23 4.54 0.11
C PHE A 120 -9.19 5.49 0.83
N ASN A 121 -8.90 6.80 0.76
CA ASN A 121 -9.77 7.86 1.27
C ASN A 121 -10.79 8.35 0.26
N TYR A 122 -10.82 7.80 -0.95
CA TYR A 122 -11.80 8.15 -1.98
C TYR A 122 -12.97 7.13 -1.97
N PRO A 123 -14.21 7.58 -2.24
CA PRO A 123 -15.40 6.72 -2.17
C PRO A 123 -15.60 5.89 -3.46
N THR A 124 -16.12 4.66 -3.32
CA THR A 124 -16.50 3.79 -4.45
C THR A 124 -17.98 3.96 -4.79
N LEU A 125 -18.28 4.88 -5.71
CA LEU A 125 -19.66 5.33 -5.97
C LEU A 125 -20.44 4.44 -6.94
N SER A 126 -19.75 3.69 -7.79
CA SER A 126 -20.33 2.77 -8.77
C SER A 126 -19.54 1.46 -8.81
N PHE A 127 -20.08 0.43 -9.50
CA PHE A 127 -19.30 -0.80 -9.69
C PHE A 127 -18.13 -0.63 -10.66
N ALA A 128 -18.14 0.41 -11.52
CA ALA A 128 -16.99 0.72 -12.35
C ALA A 128 -15.78 1.15 -11.50
N ASP A 129 -16.01 1.78 -10.34
CA ASP A 129 -14.94 2.12 -9.39
C ASP A 129 -14.13 0.90 -8.96
N VAL A 130 -14.77 -0.26 -8.76
CA VAL A 130 -14.06 -1.52 -8.45
C VAL A 130 -13.13 -1.92 -9.59
N GLY A 131 -13.57 -1.75 -10.84
CA GLY A 131 -12.75 -2.01 -12.01
C GLY A 131 -11.59 -1.02 -12.15
N VAL A 132 -11.83 0.26 -11.86
CA VAL A 132 -10.80 1.31 -11.91
C VAL A 132 -9.80 1.19 -10.75
N ILE A 133 -10.23 0.80 -9.56
CA ILE A 133 -9.33 0.43 -8.46
C ILE A 133 -8.43 -0.72 -8.91
N GLY A 134 -9.02 -1.82 -9.39
CA GLY A 134 -8.24 -2.94 -9.91
C GLY A 134 -7.34 -2.57 -11.09
N TRP A 135 -7.65 -1.54 -11.89
CA TRP A 135 -6.81 -1.13 -13.00
C TRP A 135 -5.74 -0.10 -12.61
N PHE A 136 -6.15 1.08 -12.17
CA PHE A 136 -5.29 2.21 -11.83
C PHE A 136 -4.61 2.05 -10.47
N VAL A 137 -5.36 1.72 -9.43
CA VAL A 137 -4.84 1.69 -8.05
C VAL A 137 -3.89 0.52 -7.88
N ASP A 138 -4.30 -0.69 -8.26
CA ASP A 138 -3.41 -1.86 -8.26
C ASP A 138 -2.27 -1.68 -9.28
N GLY A 139 -2.54 -1.06 -10.43
CA GLY A 139 -1.51 -0.75 -11.43
C GLY A 139 -0.41 0.16 -10.88
N ALA A 140 -0.79 1.22 -10.17
CA ALA A 140 0.13 2.13 -9.50
C ALA A 140 0.87 1.44 -8.34
N ALA A 141 0.16 0.64 -7.55
CA ALA A 141 0.72 -0.18 -6.48
C ALA A 141 1.80 -1.14 -7.00
N ILE A 142 1.52 -1.90 -8.06
CA ILE A 142 2.48 -2.79 -8.74
C ILE A 142 3.68 -2.00 -9.28
N CYS A 143 3.45 -0.84 -9.88
CA CYS A 143 4.52 0.01 -10.42
C CYS A 143 5.49 0.45 -9.30
N ASN A 144 4.97 0.70 -8.09
CA ASN A 144 5.77 0.99 -6.90
C ASN A 144 6.38 -0.25 -6.24
N GLN A 145 5.67 -1.38 -6.21
CA GLN A 145 6.04 -2.61 -5.50
C GLN A 145 7.07 -3.48 -6.24
N VAL A 146 7.01 -3.56 -7.57
CA VAL A 146 7.97 -4.37 -8.35
C VAL A 146 9.41 -3.94 -8.10
N PRO A 147 9.76 -2.63 -8.09
CA PRO A 147 11.08 -2.18 -7.65
C PRO A 147 11.45 -2.57 -6.22
N LEU A 148 10.49 -2.63 -5.31
CA LEU A 148 10.71 -3.01 -3.90
C LEU A 148 11.04 -4.50 -3.74
N CYS A 149 10.83 -5.35 -4.77
CA CYS A 149 11.41 -6.71 -4.81
C CYS A 149 12.95 -6.71 -4.73
N ARG A 150 13.58 -5.55 -5.00
CA ARG A 150 15.02 -5.30 -4.87
C ARG A 150 15.37 -4.33 -3.75
N SER A 151 14.45 -4.13 -2.79
CA SER A 151 14.74 -3.39 -1.56
C SER A 151 15.93 -4.03 -0.83
N SER A 152 16.73 -3.19 -0.17
CA SER A 152 17.89 -3.60 0.62
C SER A 152 17.53 -4.48 1.82
N TYR A 153 16.29 -4.46 2.32
CA TYR A 153 15.88 -5.30 3.44
C TYR A 153 15.26 -6.61 2.94
N GLY A 154 15.90 -7.74 3.27
CA GLY A 154 15.55 -9.06 2.77
C GLY A 154 14.10 -9.48 3.02
N PRO A 155 13.58 -9.42 4.27
CA PRO A 155 12.20 -9.77 4.56
C PRO A 155 11.19 -8.97 3.74
N TYR A 156 11.42 -7.66 3.59
CA TYR A 156 10.53 -6.80 2.82
C TYR A 156 10.58 -7.14 1.33
N ALA A 157 11.77 -7.29 0.75
CA ALA A 157 11.95 -7.68 -0.64
C ALA A 157 11.27 -9.02 -0.96
N ARG A 158 11.35 -10.01 -0.05
CA ARG A 158 10.70 -11.32 -0.23
C ARG A 158 9.17 -11.23 -0.14
N ALA A 159 8.63 -10.41 0.77
CA ALA A 159 7.19 -10.15 0.84
C ALA A 159 6.69 -9.53 -0.46
N MET A 160 7.39 -8.52 -1.00
CA MET A 160 7.05 -7.88 -2.28
C MET A 160 7.05 -8.86 -3.46
N VAL A 161 7.98 -9.82 -3.51
CA VAL A 161 7.97 -10.86 -4.56
C VAL A 161 6.70 -11.71 -4.53
N ARG A 162 6.19 -12.06 -3.35
CA ARG A 162 4.95 -12.83 -3.22
C ARG A 162 3.73 -11.97 -3.58
N ILE A 163 3.64 -10.79 -2.98
CA ILE A 163 2.55 -9.83 -3.20
C ILE A 163 2.43 -9.46 -4.69
N CYS A 164 3.52 -9.10 -5.36
CA CYS A 164 3.48 -8.75 -6.79
C CYS A 164 3.00 -9.89 -7.69
N LYS A 165 3.28 -11.15 -7.32
CA LYS A 165 2.80 -12.32 -8.09
C LYS A 165 1.29 -12.47 -7.97
N GLU A 166 0.74 -12.22 -6.79
CA GLU A 166 -0.70 -12.32 -6.49
C GLU A 166 -1.46 -11.11 -7.07
N GLU A 167 -0.99 -9.88 -6.84
CA GLU A 167 -1.69 -8.66 -7.29
C GLU A 167 -1.74 -8.48 -8.80
N SER A 168 -0.70 -8.90 -9.54
CA SER A 168 -0.71 -8.76 -11.01
C SER A 168 -1.86 -9.51 -11.68
N PHE A 169 -2.34 -10.60 -11.05
CA PHE A 169 -3.53 -11.31 -11.50
C PHE A 169 -4.80 -10.47 -11.26
N HIS A 170 -4.97 -9.93 -10.05
CA HIS A 170 -6.15 -9.12 -9.70
C HIS A 170 -6.22 -7.83 -10.52
N GLN A 171 -5.08 -7.22 -10.79
CA GLN A 171 -4.98 -6.03 -11.64
C GLN A 171 -5.55 -6.30 -13.03
N ARG A 172 -5.17 -7.44 -13.61
CA ARG A 172 -5.70 -7.89 -14.91
C ARG A 172 -7.21 -8.12 -14.86
N GLN A 173 -7.72 -8.69 -13.78
CA GLN A 173 -9.15 -8.94 -13.62
C GLN A 173 -9.98 -7.64 -13.48
N GLY A 174 -9.41 -6.60 -12.86
CA GLY A 174 -9.98 -5.25 -12.82
C GLY A 174 -10.10 -4.64 -14.22
N TYR A 175 -9.03 -4.72 -15.01
CA TYR A 175 -9.05 -4.26 -16.40
C TYR A 175 -10.05 -5.06 -17.27
N GLU A 176 -10.14 -6.38 -17.11
CA GLU A 176 -11.12 -7.23 -17.81
C GLU A 176 -12.58 -6.83 -17.49
N LEU A 177 -12.86 -6.42 -16.24
CA LEU A 177 -14.16 -5.89 -15.84
C LEU A 177 -14.50 -4.62 -16.65
N LEU A 178 -13.58 -3.66 -16.70
CA LEU A 178 -13.78 -2.43 -17.46
C LEU A 178 -13.96 -2.71 -18.96
N MET A 179 -13.15 -3.59 -19.55
CA MET A 179 -13.32 -4.02 -20.94
C MET A 179 -14.70 -4.63 -21.20
N THR A 180 -15.25 -5.38 -20.24
CA THR A 180 -16.60 -5.94 -20.34
C THR A 180 -17.65 -4.83 -20.37
N MET A 181 -17.53 -3.85 -19.48
CA MET A 181 -18.44 -2.71 -19.38
C MET A 181 -18.38 -1.81 -20.62
N MET A 182 -17.17 -1.56 -21.14
CA MET A 182 -16.96 -0.73 -22.34
C MET A 182 -17.53 -1.34 -23.62
N ARG A 183 -17.75 -2.66 -23.65
CA ARG A 183 -18.47 -3.36 -24.74
C ARG A 183 -19.99 -3.40 -24.55
N GLY A 184 -20.48 -2.89 -23.43
CA GLY A 184 -21.88 -2.96 -23.03
C GLY A 184 -22.72 -1.78 -23.53
N THR A 185 -23.63 -1.32 -22.67
CA THR A 185 -24.54 -0.21 -22.95
C THR A 185 -23.86 1.16 -22.80
N GLU A 186 -24.53 2.20 -23.26
CA GLU A 186 -24.04 3.58 -23.09
C GLU A 186 -23.93 3.98 -21.61
N ALA A 187 -24.89 3.55 -20.78
CA ALA A 187 -24.83 3.77 -19.34
C ALA A 187 -23.61 3.08 -18.70
N GLN A 188 -23.19 1.92 -19.19
CA GLN A 188 -21.99 1.24 -18.70
C GLN A 188 -20.71 1.96 -19.13
N ARG A 189 -20.64 2.44 -20.37
CA ARG A 189 -19.53 3.26 -20.86
C ARG A 189 -19.38 4.56 -20.07
N ALA A 190 -20.48 5.29 -19.88
CA ALA A 190 -20.50 6.52 -19.09
C ALA A 190 -20.07 6.27 -17.63
N MET A 191 -20.51 5.16 -17.02
CA MET A 191 -20.11 4.79 -15.66
C MET A 191 -18.60 4.51 -15.56
N VAL A 192 -17.99 3.89 -16.58
CA VAL A 192 -16.54 3.69 -16.63
C VAL A 192 -15.81 5.03 -16.76
N GLN A 193 -16.27 5.92 -17.65
CA GLN A 193 -15.63 7.23 -17.83
C GLN A 193 -15.71 8.06 -16.53
N ASP A 194 -16.87 8.12 -15.88
CA ASP A 194 -17.02 8.80 -14.58
C ASP A 194 -16.07 8.27 -13.51
N ALA A 195 -15.89 6.94 -13.44
CA ALA A 195 -14.91 6.36 -12.52
C ALA A 195 -13.47 6.72 -12.91
N VAL A 196 -13.11 6.67 -14.20
CA VAL A 196 -11.78 7.08 -14.68
C VAL A 196 -11.49 8.54 -14.31
N ASP A 197 -12.48 9.43 -14.51
CA ASP A 197 -12.36 10.86 -14.23
C ASP A 197 -12.06 11.13 -12.75
N ARG A 198 -12.74 10.42 -11.84
CA ARG A 198 -12.58 10.60 -10.39
C ARG A 198 -11.30 9.98 -9.83
N TRP A 199 -10.81 8.88 -10.42
CA TRP A 199 -9.71 8.10 -9.83
C TRP A 199 -8.33 8.40 -10.46
N TRP A 200 -8.26 9.04 -11.63
CA TRP A 200 -6.99 9.33 -12.32
C TRP A 200 -5.98 10.08 -11.43
N TRP A 201 -6.34 11.29 -10.98
CA TRP A 201 -5.44 12.13 -10.17
C TRP A 201 -5.10 11.49 -8.81
N PRO A 202 -6.05 10.94 -8.05
CA PRO A 202 -5.75 10.18 -6.84
C PRO A 202 -4.72 9.06 -7.05
N SER A 203 -4.80 8.31 -8.16
CA SER A 203 -3.84 7.26 -8.48
C SER A 203 -2.43 7.81 -8.74
N LEU A 204 -2.29 8.96 -9.39
CA LEU A 204 -0.99 9.62 -9.57
C LEU A 204 -0.38 10.13 -8.25
N MET A 205 -1.23 10.50 -7.28
CA MET A 205 -0.80 10.92 -5.95
C MET A 205 -0.28 9.75 -5.09
N MET A 206 -0.57 8.48 -5.44
CA MET A 206 -0.07 7.31 -4.69
C MET A 206 1.45 7.20 -4.66
N PHE A 207 2.12 7.73 -5.69
CA PHE A 207 3.58 7.77 -5.76
C PHE A 207 4.19 8.75 -4.75
N GLY A 208 3.38 9.56 -4.07
CA GLY A 208 3.82 10.54 -3.08
C GLY A 208 4.12 11.91 -3.70
N PRO A 209 4.65 12.84 -2.90
CA PRO A 209 4.96 14.21 -3.35
C PRO A 209 6.07 14.21 -4.42
N PRO A 210 6.25 15.32 -5.15
CA PRO A 210 7.40 15.54 -6.02
C PRO A 210 8.74 15.31 -5.31
N ASP A 211 9.78 15.00 -6.08
CA ASP A 211 11.08 14.62 -5.53
C ASP A 211 11.71 15.72 -4.67
N ASP A 212 11.51 17.00 -5.01
CA ASP A 212 11.99 18.17 -4.26
C ASP A 212 11.25 18.41 -2.94
N ALA A 213 10.07 17.80 -2.77
CA ALA A 213 9.21 17.87 -1.59
C ALA A 213 9.16 16.54 -0.81
N SER A 214 10.13 15.64 -1.04
CA SER A 214 10.13 14.27 -0.50
C SER A 214 11.24 14.04 0.55
N PRO A 215 11.04 14.43 1.83
CA PRO A 215 12.11 14.48 2.85
C PRO A 215 12.72 13.12 3.19
N ASN A 216 12.00 12.02 2.91
CA ASN A 216 12.51 10.66 3.14
C ASN A 216 13.28 10.10 1.95
N SER A 217 13.12 10.65 0.74
CA SER A 217 13.61 10.02 -0.49
C SER A 217 15.13 9.93 -0.54
N ALA A 218 15.85 10.99 -0.15
CA ALA A 218 17.32 10.98 -0.17
C ALA A 218 17.92 9.81 0.66
N ARG A 219 17.45 9.64 1.91
CA ARG A 219 17.90 8.55 2.79
C ARG A 219 17.44 7.18 2.31
N SER A 220 16.18 7.06 1.90
CA SER A 220 15.63 5.78 1.40
C SER A 220 16.33 5.32 0.13
N MET A 221 16.76 6.23 -0.75
CA MET A 221 17.53 5.92 -1.94
C MET A 221 18.99 5.58 -1.61
N ALA A 222 19.64 6.35 -0.73
CA ALA A 222 21.01 6.07 -0.29
C ALA A 222 21.14 4.67 0.35
N TRP A 223 20.14 4.27 1.13
CA TRP A 223 20.07 2.93 1.71
C TRP A 223 19.49 1.87 0.78
N LYS A 224 19.16 2.20 -0.47
CA LYS A 224 18.52 1.29 -1.44
C LYS A 224 17.23 0.63 -0.91
N ILE A 225 16.53 1.27 0.03
CA ILE A 225 15.16 0.90 0.44
C ILE A 225 14.22 1.18 -0.72
N LYS A 226 14.35 2.38 -1.29
CA LYS A 226 13.69 2.85 -2.50
C LYS A 226 14.69 2.78 -3.66
N ARG A 227 14.25 2.35 -4.84
CA ARG A 227 15.13 2.15 -6.01
C ARG A 227 14.93 3.18 -7.11
N HIS A 228 13.79 3.84 -7.12
CA HIS A 228 13.38 4.85 -8.09
C HIS A 228 12.76 6.02 -7.35
N SER A 229 12.79 7.20 -7.96
CA SER A 229 12.20 8.40 -7.36
C SER A 229 10.65 8.35 -7.41
N ASN A 230 9.98 9.31 -6.75
CA ASN A 230 8.51 9.35 -6.79
C ASN A 230 8.06 9.72 -8.22
N ASP A 231 8.73 10.71 -8.80
CA ASP A 231 8.41 11.23 -10.13
C ASP A 231 8.77 10.22 -11.24
N GLU A 232 9.88 9.49 -11.11
CA GLU A 232 10.25 8.40 -12.03
C GLU A 232 9.16 7.31 -12.11
N LEU A 233 8.63 6.90 -10.95
CA LEU A 233 7.58 5.87 -10.89
C LEU A 233 6.24 6.40 -11.39
N ARG A 234 5.90 7.65 -11.07
CA ARG A 234 4.69 8.30 -11.58
C ARG A 234 4.73 8.41 -13.11
N GLN A 235 5.85 8.87 -13.68
CA GLN A 235 6.04 8.96 -15.13
C GLN A 235 5.88 7.59 -15.80
N ARG A 236 6.56 6.56 -15.28
CA ARG A 236 6.42 5.18 -15.81
C ARG A 236 4.97 4.70 -15.78
N PHE A 237 4.24 5.00 -14.71
CA PHE A 237 2.83 4.62 -14.61
C PHE A 237 1.98 5.33 -15.66
N VAL A 238 2.16 6.63 -15.88
CA VAL A 238 1.48 7.38 -16.94
C VAL A 238 1.76 6.73 -18.31
N ASP A 239 3.04 6.53 -18.66
CA ASP A 239 3.42 5.97 -19.97
C ASP A 239 2.86 4.57 -20.21
N MET A 240 2.72 3.76 -19.15
CA MET A 240 2.12 2.44 -19.22
C MET A 240 0.58 2.50 -19.36
N THR A 241 -0.05 3.52 -18.78
CA THR A 241 -1.51 3.57 -18.58
C THR A 241 -2.21 4.28 -19.75
N VAL A 242 -1.58 5.27 -20.38
CA VAL A 242 -2.16 5.98 -21.54
C VAL A 242 -2.53 5.01 -22.68
N PRO A 243 -1.65 4.09 -23.14
CA PRO A 243 -2.03 3.12 -24.18
C PRO A 243 -3.14 2.15 -23.73
N GLN A 244 -3.26 1.89 -22.42
CA GLN A 244 -4.34 1.06 -21.88
C GLN A 244 -5.68 1.83 -21.92
N ALA A 245 -5.68 3.12 -21.60
CA ALA A 245 -6.85 3.99 -21.71
C ALA A 245 -7.35 4.09 -23.15
N GLU A 246 -6.43 4.31 -24.10
CA GLU A 246 -6.73 4.30 -25.54
C GLU A 246 -7.36 2.97 -25.97
N LYS A 247 -6.79 1.84 -25.53
CA LYS A 247 -7.30 0.51 -25.88
C LYS A 247 -8.66 0.22 -25.26
N LEU A 248 -8.91 0.74 -24.07
CA LEU A 248 -10.18 0.61 -23.36
C LEU A 248 -11.27 1.51 -23.98
N GLY A 249 -10.86 2.60 -24.63
CA GLY A 249 -11.75 3.58 -25.27
C GLY A 249 -12.27 4.64 -24.30
N VAL A 250 -11.44 5.04 -23.33
CA VAL A 250 -11.73 6.10 -22.35
C VAL A 250 -10.77 7.26 -22.51
N THR A 251 -11.18 8.44 -22.08
CA THR A 251 -10.30 9.60 -21.95
C THR A 251 -9.73 9.70 -20.53
N LEU A 252 -8.55 10.28 -20.38
CA LEU A 252 -8.00 10.64 -19.07
C LEU A 252 -8.27 12.13 -18.82
N PRO A 253 -8.67 12.53 -17.60
CA PRO A 253 -9.11 13.91 -17.29
C PRO A 253 -7.91 14.86 -17.09
N ASP A 254 -7.04 14.93 -18.11
CA ASP A 254 -5.84 15.73 -18.11
C ASP A 254 -5.66 16.45 -19.46
N PRO A 255 -6.02 17.74 -19.55
CA PRO A 255 -5.86 18.52 -20.77
C PRO A 255 -4.41 18.73 -21.21
N GLU A 256 -3.45 18.56 -20.31
CA GLU A 256 -2.02 18.72 -20.61
C GLU A 256 -1.38 17.43 -21.13
N LEU A 257 -2.09 16.31 -21.03
CA LEU A 257 -1.61 14.99 -21.41
C LEU A 257 -1.32 14.90 -22.91
N ARG A 258 -0.05 14.70 -23.26
CA ARG A 258 0.39 14.53 -24.66
C ARG A 258 1.67 13.73 -24.75
N TRP A 259 1.82 12.96 -25.83
CA TRP A 259 3.09 12.32 -26.16
C TRP A 259 4.15 13.38 -26.50
N ASN A 260 5.32 13.29 -25.88
CA ASN A 260 6.48 14.13 -26.15
C ASN A 260 7.56 13.28 -26.83
N GLU A 261 7.75 13.48 -28.15
CA GLU A 261 8.71 12.72 -28.95
C GLU A 261 10.17 12.93 -28.52
N GLU A 262 10.52 14.14 -28.07
CA GLU A 262 11.88 14.47 -27.64
C GLU A 262 12.24 13.76 -26.34
N ARG A 263 11.30 13.69 -25.40
CA ARG A 263 11.48 13.01 -24.11
C ARG A 263 11.30 11.49 -24.22
N GLY A 264 10.52 11.01 -25.19
CA GLY A 264 10.08 9.61 -25.25
C GLY A 264 9.13 9.23 -24.10
N HIS A 265 8.36 10.22 -23.63
CA HIS A 265 7.46 10.13 -22.46
C HIS A 265 6.20 10.95 -22.71
N HIS A 266 5.11 10.69 -22.00
CA HIS A 266 3.97 11.58 -21.95
C HIS A 266 4.27 12.76 -21.01
N ASP A 267 4.07 13.98 -21.51
CA ASP A 267 3.84 15.15 -20.65
C ASP A 267 2.44 15.01 -20.04
N PHE A 268 2.26 15.35 -18.77
CA PHE A 268 0.98 15.30 -18.05
C PHE A 268 0.90 16.45 -17.05
N GLY A 269 -0.32 16.84 -16.68
CA GLY A 269 -0.58 17.95 -15.77
C GLY A 269 -0.12 17.68 -14.33
N THR A 270 -0.21 18.69 -13.49
CA THR A 270 0.24 18.59 -12.09
C THR A 270 -0.89 18.11 -11.18
N PRO A 271 -0.71 17.01 -10.41
CA PRO A 271 -1.66 16.64 -9.37
C PRO A 271 -1.87 17.76 -8.33
N ASP A 272 -3.07 17.87 -7.78
CA ASP A 272 -3.35 18.80 -6.68
C ASP A 272 -2.62 18.35 -5.38
N TRP A 273 -1.46 18.96 -5.12
CA TRP A 273 -0.66 18.67 -3.93
C TRP A 273 -1.28 19.19 -2.63
N GLU A 274 -2.15 20.20 -2.69
CA GLU A 274 -2.90 20.67 -1.53
C GLU A 274 -3.95 19.63 -1.13
N GLU A 275 -4.66 19.05 -2.11
CA GLU A 275 -5.54 17.90 -1.89
C GLU A 275 -4.79 16.74 -1.28
N LEU A 276 -3.65 16.32 -1.87
CA LEU A 276 -2.84 15.26 -1.29
C LEU A 276 -2.48 15.55 0.16
N THR A 277 -2.08 16.80 0.46
CA THR A 277 -1.71 17.23 1.80
C THR A 277 -2.88 17.16 2.78
N ARG A 278 -4.09 17.57 2.38
CA ARG A 278 -5.31 17.44 3.19
C ARG A 278 -5.63 15.96 3.47
N VAL A 279 -5.64 15.13 2.42
CA VAL A 279 -5.95 13.70 2.50
C VAL A 279 -4.99 12.95 3.43
N ILE A 280 -3.67 13.17 3.32
CA ILE A 280 -2.69 12.49 4.19
C ILE A 280 -2.70 13.00 5.64
N LYS A 281 -3.28 14.17 5.90
CA LYS A 281 -3.46 14.75 7.24
C LYS A 281 -4.78 14.33 7.90
N GLY A 282 -5.61 13.55 7.21
CA GLY A 282 -6.89 13.07 7.75
C GLY A 282 -8.11 13.87 7.31
N ASP A 283 -7.96 14.84 6.41
CA ASP A 283 -9.01 15.75 5.94
C ASP A 283 -9.40 15.48 4.47
N GLY A 284 -9.55 14.19 4.13
CA GLY A 284 -10.06 13.73 2.84
C GLY A 284 -11.45 13.10 2.96
N PRO A 285 -12.05 12.70 1.83
CA PRO A 285 -13.48 12.41 1.77
C PRO A 285 -13.93 11.24 2.66
N CYS A 286 -13.09 10.22 2.84
CA CYS A 286 -13.45 9.04 3.64
C CYS A 286 -12.52 8.79 4.84
N ASN A 287 -11.54 9.65 5.15
CA ASN A 287 -10.54 9.37 6.21
C ASN A 287 -11.18 9.00 7.56
N ALA A 288 -12.10 9.84 8.04
CA ALA A 288 -12.81 9.61 9.30
C ALA A 288 -13.61 8.31 9.27
N GLN A 289 -14.28 8.03 8.15
CA GLN A 289 -15.05 6.79 7.96
C GLN A 289 -14.13 5.55 7.98
N ARG A 290 -12.99 5.58 7.29
CA ARG A 290 -12.05 4.45 7.21
C ARG A 290 -11.47 4.10 8.57
N ILE A 291 -11.03 5.11 9.32
CA ILE A 291 -10.50 4.92 10.68
C ILE A 291 -11.60 4.48 11.63
N GLN A 292 -12.79 5.10 11.60
CA GLN A 292 -13.89 4.70 12.48
C GLN A 292 -14.30 3.25 12.24
N ARG A 293 -14.39 2.80 10.99
CA ARG A 293 -14.70 1.40 10.67
C ARG A 293 -13.63 0.44 11.20
N ARG A 294 -12.35 0.80 11.07
CA ARG A 294 -11.24 -0.01 11.61
C ARG A 294 -11.27 -0.04 13.14
N ARG A 295 -11.54 1.10 13.78
CA ARG A 295 -11.69 1.26 15.23
C ARG A 295 -12.84 0.41 15.77
N SER A 296 -14.04 0.57 15.23
CA SER A 296 -15.22 -0.23 15.62
C SER A 296 -14.95 -1.72 15.50
N ALA A 297 -14.38 -2.19 14.38
CA ALA A 297 -14.04 -3.61 14.22
C ALA A 297 -13.00 -4.09 15.26
N HIS A 298 -12.06 -3.23 15.67
CA HIS A 298 -11.09 -3.55 16.69
C HIS A 298 -11.72 -3.59 18.10
N GLU A 299 -12.48 -2.58 18.49
CA GLU A 299 -13.10 -2.44 19.80
C GLU A 299 -14.21 -3.47 20.01
N GLU A 300 -15.14 -3.61 19.06
CA GLU A 300 -16.24 -4.58 19.13
C GLU A 300 -15.73 -6.03 19.03
N GLY A 301 -14.57 -6.23 18.41
CA GLY A 301 -13.90 -7.54 18.34
C GLY A 301 -13.07 -7.89 19.58
N ALA A 302 -12.99 -7.03 20.60
CA ALA A 302 -12.14 -7.25 21.78
C ALA A 302 -12.50 -8.54 22.52
N TRP A 303 -13.78 -8.78 22.77
CA TRP A 303 -14.26 -9.98 23.47
C TRP A 303 -13.86 -11.28 22.76
N VAL A 304 -13.78 -11.29 21.42
CA VAL A 304 -13.34 -12.46 20.64
C VAL A 304 -11.87 -12.74 20.89
N ARG A 305 -11.01 -11.70 20.90
CA ARG A 305 -9.58 -11.83 21.15
C ARG A 305 -9.30 -12.27 22.59
N GLU A 306 -10.03 -11.73 23.55
CA GLU A 306 -9.97 -12.13 24.96
C GLU A 306 -10.42 -13.58 25.16
N ALA A 307 -11.53 -13.98 24.52
CA ALA A 307 -12.03 -15.36 24.56
C ALA A 307 -11.02 -16.36 23.97
N ALA A 308 -10.40 -16.04 22.83
CA ALA A 308 -9.37 -16.87 22.22
C ALA A 308 -8.14 -17.03 23.13
N THR A 309 -7.68 -15.92 23.75
CA THR A 309 -6.55 -15.92 24.69
C THR A 309 -6.84 -16.78 25.93
N ALA A 310 -8.02 -16.58 26.54
CA ALA A 310 -8.45 -17.35 27.70
C ALA A 310 -8.60 -18.85 27.37
N HIS A 311 -9.10 -19.19 26.18
CA HIS A 311 -9.17 -20.57 25.71
C HIS A 311 -7.78 -21.20 25.58
N ALA A 312 -6.83 -20.52 24.91
CA ALA A 312 -5.47 -21.01 24.73
C ALA A 312 -4.75 -21.24 26.07
N ALA A 313 -4.90 -20.31 27.03
CA ALA A 313 -4.34 -20.45 28.37
C ALA A 313 -4.88 -21.70 29.10
N LYS A 314 -6.19 -21.98 28.98
CA LYS A 314 -6.80 -23.20 29.55
C LYS A 314 -6.25 -24.47 28.90
N GLN A 315 -6.05 -24.48 27.58
CA GLN A 315 -5.48 -25.64 26.89
C GLN A 315 -4.03 -25.89 27.30
N ALA A 316 -3.20 -24.83 27.38
CA ALA A 316 -1.82 -24.94 27.83
C ALA A 316 -1.72 -25.49 29.27
N ALA A 317 -2.58 -25.01 30.18
CA ALA A 317 -2.62 -25.51 31.55
C ALA A 317 -3.04 -26.99 31.65
N ARG A 318 -3.96 -27.45 30.80
CA ARG A 318 -4.36 -28.86 30.72
C ARG A 318 -3.23 -29.74 30.18
N ALA A 319 -2.56 -29.30 29.12
CA ALA A 319 -1.43 -30.02 28.54
C ALA A 319 -0.27 -30.16 29.55
N ALA A 320 0.06 -29.09 30.29
CA ALA A 320 1.09 -29.12 31.33
C ALA A 320 0.75 -30.10 32.47
N LYS A 321 -0.51 -30.15 32.91
CA LYS A 321 -0.97 -31.13 33.92
C LYS A 321 -0.93 -32.57 33.41
N GLY A 322 -1.29 -32.80 32.14
CA GLY A 322 -1.23 -34.12 31.52
C GLY A 322 0.19 -34.63 31.25
N ALA A 323 1.16 -33.75 31.03
CA ALA A 323 2.57 -34.11 30.87
C ALA A 323 3.29 -34.37 32.21
N ALA A 324 2.73 -33.91 33.33
CA ALA A 324 3.27 -34.09 34.67
C ALA A 324 2.72 -35.32 35.41
N ALA A 325 1.68 -35.96 34.85
CA ALA A 325 1.03 -37.17 35.36
C ALA A 325 1.50 -38.41 34.62
#